data_AF-A0A0T9YXI3-F1
#
_entry.id   AF-A0A0T9YXI3-F1
#
_cell.length_a   1.000
_cell.length_b   1.000
_cell.length_c   1.000
_cell.angle_alpha   90.00
_cell.angle_beta   90.00
_cell.angle_gamma   90.00
#
_symmetry.space_group_name_H-M   'P 1'
#
loop_
_entity.id
_entity.type
_entity.pdbx_description
1 polymer ?
#
loop_
_entity_poly.entity_id
_entity_poly.type
_entity_poly.pdbx_seq_one_letter_code
_entity_poly.pdbx_strand_id
1 'polypeptide(L)'
;MEGQNPSTKSARAFLASLTERKQVLVVIGRSDEAGAKSVRNLPGVHILAPDQLNTYDVLRADDVVFSVEALNAYIAANTTTSEEVSA
;
A
#
# COMPACT_ATOMS: atom_id res chain seq x y z
N MET A 1 4.26 -14.97 -13.04
CA MET A 1 2.79 -14.94 -12.90
C MET A 1 2.38 -15.17 -11.44
N GLU A 2 3.16 -14.68 -10.48
CA GLU A 2 2.76 -14.68 -9.06
C GLU A 2 2.05 -13.34 -8.81
N GLY A 3 0.87 -13.36 -8.20
CA GLY A 3 0.05 -12.18 -7.94
C GLY A 3 -1.18 -12.01 -8.84
N GLN A 4 -1.31 -12.74 -9.95
CA GLN A 4 -2.54 -12.71 -10.78
C GLN A 4 -3.69 -13.55 -10.22
N ASN A 5 -3.38 -14.53 -9.36
CA ASN A 5 -4.40 -15.32 -8.67
C ASN A 5 -4.40 -14.95 -7.17
N PRO A 6 -5.54 -14.52 -6.60
CA PRO A 6 -5.58 -14.10 -5.21
C PRO A 6 -5.24 -15.26 -4.27
N SER A 7 -4.26 -15.07 -3.40
CA SER A 7 -3.79 -16.07 -2.43
C SER A 7 -3.35 -15.41 -1.13
N THR A 8 -4.18 -15.55 -0.10
CA THR A 8 -3.87 -15.06 1.24
C THR A 8 -2.65 -15.76 1.85
N LYS A 9 -2.41 -17.04 1.52
CA LYS A 9 -1.24 -17.78 1.98
C LYS A 9 0.05 -17.18 1.43
N SER A 10 0.08 -16.88 0.13
CA SER A 10 1.24 -16.29 -0.52
C SER A 10 1.51 -14.88 0.00
N ALA A 11 0.46 -14.06 0.12
CA ALA A 11 0.58 -12.71 0.68
C ALA A 11 1.06 -12.72 2.13
N ARG A 12 0.58 -13.65 2.97
CA ARG A 12 1.06 -13.80 4.35
C ARG A 12 2.54 -14.17 4.40
N ALA A 13 2.98 -15.13 3.59
CA ALA A 13 4.37 -15.55 3.54
C ALA A 13 5.29 -14.41 3.08
N PHE A 14 4.86 -13.65 2.07
CA PHE A 14 5.58 -12.48 1.58
C PHE A 14 5.69 -11.38 2.66
N LEU A 15 4.58 -10.99 3.28
CA LEU A 15 4.60 -9.96 4.34
C LEU A 15 5.45 -10.41 5.54
N ALA A 16 5.36 -11.68 5.94
CA ALA A 16 6.18 -12.23 7.03
C ALA A 16 7.68 -12.27 6.71
N SER A 17 8.05 -12.31 5.42
CA SER A 17 9.46 -12.20 4.99
C SER A 17 9.97 -10.76 4.99
N LEU A 18 9.06 -9.78 4.93
CA LEU A 18 9.39 -8.36 4.89
C LEU A 18 9.42 -7.74 6.29
N THR A 19 8.50 -8.14 7.18
CA THR A 19 8.40 -7.65 8.54
C THR A 19 7.78 -8.66 9.49
N GLU A 20 8.19 -8.62 10.76
CA GLU A 20 7.60 -9.37 11.87
C GLU A 20 6.56 -8.56 12.66
N ARG A 21 6.35 -7.28 12.31
CA ARG A 21 5.45 -6.38 13.03
C ARG A 21 3.98 -6.69 12.77
N LYS A 22 3.13 -6.25 13.70
CA LYS A 22 1.72 -6.69 13.75
C LYS A 22 0.76 -5.77 13.02
N GLN A 23 1.05 -4.47 12.90
CA GLN A 23 0.21 -3.53 12.17
C GLN A 23 0.94 -3.11 10.89
N VAL A 24 0.39 -3.49 9.73
CA VAL A 24 0.98 -3.16 8.43
C VAL A 24 -0.06 -2.44 7.58
N LEU A 25 0.33 -1.30 7.02
CA LEU A 25 -0.45 -0.60 6.01
C LEU A 25 0.09 -0.96 4.63
N VAL A 26 -0.77 -1.52 3.78
CA VAL A 26 -0.46 -1.91 2.40
C VAL A 26 -1.12 -0.93 1.44
N VAL A 27 -0.31 -0.24 0.64
CA VAL A 27 -0.77 0.75 -0.33
C VAL A 27 -0.65 0.19 -1.74
N ILE A 28 -1.79 -0.07 -2.38
CA ILE A 28 -1.88 -0.72 -3.69
C ILE A 28 -2.82 0.05 -4.63
N GLY A 29 -2.60 -0.05 -5.93
CA GLY A 29 -3.46 0.58 -6.94
C GLY A 29 -4.88 -0.01 -6.91
N ARG A 30 -5.88 0.79 -7.30
CA ARG A 30 -7.29 0.33 -7.36
C ARG A 30 -7.51 -0.80 -8.38
N SER A 31 -6.67 -0.86 -9.40
CA SER A 31 -6.65 -1.89 -10.44
C SER A 31 -6.13 -3.24 -9.93
N ASP A 32 -5.35 -3.26 -8.84
CA ASP A 32 -4.77 -4.49 -8.30
C ASP A 32 -5.74 -5.23 -7.36
N GLU A 33 -6.78 -5.80 -7.96
CA GLU A 33 -7.78 -6.57 -7.22
C GLU A 33 -7.21 -7.84 -6.59
N ALA A 34 -6.23 -8.48 -7.24
CA ALA A 34 -5.68 -9.75 -6.80
C ALA A 34 -4.80 -9.55 -5.56
N GLY A 35 -3.96 -8.51 -5.55
CA GLY A 35 -3.25 -8.05 -4.36
C GLY A 35 -4.22 -7.70 -3.23
N ALA A 36 -5.23 -6.86 -3.52
CA ALA A 36 -6.22 -6.44 -2.53
C ALA A 36 -6.96 -7.63 -1.90
N LYS A 37 -7.42 -8.59 -2.70
CA LYS A 37 -8.12 -9.79 -2.20
C LYS A 37 -7.19 -10.70 -1.39
N SER A 38 -5.90 -10.76 -1.74
CA SER A 38 -4.93 -11.61 -1.05
C SER A 38 -4.64 -11.12 0.37
N VAL A 39 -4.45 -9.83 0.56
CA VAL A 39 -4.08 -9.25 1.87
C VAL A 39 -5.28 -8.91 2.77
N ARG A 40 -6.49 -8.73 2.22
CA ARG A 40 -7.67 -8.21 2.97
C ARG A 40 -8.08 -9.06 4.18
N ASN A 41 -7.81 -10.37 4.17
CA ASN A 41 -8.20 -11.26 5.26
C ASN A 41 -7.08 -11.45 6.31
N LEU A 42 -5.95 -10.76 6.18
CA LEU A 42 -4.85 -10.90 7.12
C LEU A 42 -5.09 -10.05 8.37
N PRO A 43 -4.93 -10.62 9.58
CA PRO A 43 -5.07 -9.85 10.81
C PRO A 43 -3.97 -8.80 10.91
N GLY A 44 -4.35 -7.57 11.28
CA GLY A 44 -3.40 -6.46 11.44
C GLY A 44 -2.93 -5.81 10.14
N VAL A 45 -3.49 -6.22 8.99
CA VAL A 45 -3.21 -5.57 7.70
C VAL A 45 -4.35 -4.62 7.35
N HIS A 46 -3.99 -3.36 7.07
CA HIS A 46 -4.89 -2.37 6.50
C HIS A 46 -4.51 -2.09 5.06
N ILE A 47 -5.50 -1.80 4.20
CA ILE A 47 -5.28 -1.61 2.77
C ILE A 47 -5.86 -0.27 2.36
N LEU A 48 -5.06 0.55 1.68
CA LEU A 48 -5.51 1.81 1.10
C LEU A 48 -5.05 1.93 -0.35
N ALA A 49 -5.83 2.68 -1.12
CA ALA A 49 -5.39 3.19 -2.41
C ALA A 49 -4.52 4.44 -2.19
N PRO A 50 -3.54 4.73 -3.08
CA PRO A 50 -2.61 5.85 -2.89
C PRO A 50 -3.31 7.22 -2.79
N ASP A 51 -4.48 7.37 -3.41
CA ASP A 51 -5.33 8.58 -3.37
C ASP A 51 -6.15 8.72 -2.07
N GLN A 52 -6.15 7.70 -1.21
CA GLN A 52 -6.85 7.69 0.08
C GLN A 52 -5.87 7.62 1.26
N LEU A 53 -4.57 7.76 1.00
CA LEU A 53 -3.54 7.72 2.03
C LEU A 53 -3.74 8.90 2.99
N ASN A 54 -3.92 8.60 4.28
CA ASN A 54 -4.12 9.59 5.32
C ASN A 54 -3.16 9.36 6.50
N THR A 55 -2.95 10.41 7.29
CA THR A 55 -2.00 10.39 8.41
C THR A 55 -2.40 9.41 9.51
N TYR A 56 -3.70 9.19 9.74
CA TYR A 56 -4.17 8.30 10.80
C TYR A 56 -3.73 6.86 10.54
N ASP A 57 -3.96 6.35 9.34
CA ASP A 57 -3.59 4.98 8.97
C ASP A 57 -2.07 4.80 8.92
N VAL A 58 -1.33 5.84 8.52
CA VAL A 58 0.15 5.83 8.56
C VAL A 58 0.66 5.76 10.00
N LEU A 59 0.11 6.55 10.93
CA LEU A 59 0.54 6.55 12.33
C LEU A 59 0.13 5.29 13.09
N ARG A 60 -0.97 4.65 12.68
CA ARG A 60 -1.43 3.39 13.27
C ARG A 60 -0.59 2.20 12.84
N ALA A 61 0.02 2.25 11.66
CA ALA A 61 0.82 1.16 11.13
C ALA A 61 2.26 1.21 11.65
N ASP A 62 2.82 0.04 11.95
CA ASP A 62 4.23 -0.08 12.30
C ASP A 62 5.12 -0.10 11.06
N ASP A 63 4.61 -0.59 9.93
CA ASP A 63 5.27 -0.60 8.63
C ASP A 63 4.28 -0.22 7.51
N VAL A 64 4.75 0.56 6.54
CA VAL A 64 3.98 0.95 5.36
C VAL A 64 4.62 0.35 4.11
N VAL A 65 3.88 -0.49 3.40
CA VAL A 65 4.35 -1.22 2.22
C VAL A 65 3.62 -0.69 0.99
N PHE A 66 4.36 -0.07 0.09
CA PHE A 66 3.83 0.40 -1.19
C PHE A 66 4.07 -0.62 -2.30
N SER A 67 3.07 -0.81 -3.15
CA SER A 67 3.34 -1.29 -4.51
C SER A 67 4.08 -0.23 -5.30
N VAL A 68 4.92 -0.65 -6.25
CA VAL A 68 5.70 0.25 -7.09
C VAL A 68 4.79 1.21 -7.87
N GLU A 69 3.68 0.71 -8.42
CA GLU A 69 2.70 1.52 -9.13
C GLU A 69 2.06 2.57 -8.22
N ALA A 70 1.63 2.18 -7.02
CA ALA A 70 1.00 3.11 -6.08
C ALA A 70 1.98 4.18 -5.57
N LEU A 71 3.25 3.82 -5.35
CA LEU A 71 4.28 4.77 -4.95
C LEU A 71 4.51 5.81 -6.05
N ASN A 72 4.66 5.37 -7.31
CA ASN A 72 4.85 6.27 -8.44
C ASN A 72 3.64 7.19 -8.64
N ALA A 73 2.42 6.66 -8.52
CA ALA A 73 1.20 7.45 -8.60
C ALA A 73 1.12 8.49 -7.47
N TYR A 74 1.46 8.11 -6.23
CA TYR A 74 1.48 9.02 -5.10
C TYR A 74 2.50 10.15 -5.28
N ILE A 75 3.72 9.81 -5.73
CA ILE A 75 4.76 10.81 -6.00
C ILE A 75 4.31 11.75 -7.11
N ALA A 76 3.87 11.22 -8.25
CA ALA A 76 3.46 12.02 -9.41
C ALA A 76 2.33 13.01 -9.07
N ALA A 77 1.37 12.60 -8.23
CA ALA A 77 0.26 13.44 -7.81
C ALA A 77 0.69 14.59 -6.86
N ASN A 78 1.80 14.43 -6.11
CA ASN A 78 2.25 15.40 -5.11
C ASN A 78 3.48 16.21 -5.53
N THR A 79 4.13 15.87 -6.64
CA THR A 79 5.29 16.61 -7.17
C THR A 79 4.94 17.62 -8.26
N THR A 80 3.72 17.59 -8.81
CA THR A 80 3.28 18.52 -9.86
C THR A 80 2.87 19.91 -9.35
N THR A 81 3.02 20.20 -8.05
CA THR A 81 2.77 21.53 -7.46
C THR A 81 4.07 22.28 -7.17
N SER A 82 4.85 22.55 -8.22
CA SER A 82 5.86 23.62 -8.25
C SER A 82 5.50 24.59 -9.38
N GLU A 83 4.37 25.28 -9.25
CA GLU A 83 4.18 26.59 -9.86
C GLU A 83 4.19 27.62 -8.72
N GLU A 84 5.12 28.56 -8.82
CA GLU A 84 5.48 29.59 -7.84
C GLU A 84 4.29 30.51 -7.47
N VAL A 85 4.33 31.06 -6.26
CA VAL A 85 3.91 32.46 -6.06
C VAL A 85 5.14 33.22 -5.57
N SER A 86 5.90 33.76 -6.52
CA SER A 86 6.89 34.80 -6.27
C SER A 86 6.13 36.08 -5.92
N ALA A 87 6.34 36.59 -4.71
CA ALA A 87 5.78 37.85 -4.20
C ALA A 87 6.90 38.84 -3.94
#